data_AF-A0A1H8XRF9-F1
#
_entry.id   AF-A0A1H8XRF9-F1
#
_cell.length_a   1.000
_cell.length_b   1.000
_cell.length_c   1.000
_cell.angle_alpha   90.00
_cell.angle_beta   90.00
_cell.angle_gamma   90.00
#
_symmetry.space_group_name_H-M   'P 1'
#
loop_
_entity.id
_entity.type
_entity.pdbx_description
1 polymer ?
#
loop_
_entity_poly.entity_id
_entity_poly.type
_entity_poly.pdbx_seq_one_letter_code
_entity_poly.pdbx_strand_id
1 'polypeptide(L)'
;ARRPHYHVHFTPTSASWINQVERWFGLLTERAIRRGVHCSVGELERDIRAFIEATNADPKPFRWVKSADAILASVKRFCLRALEAEPETTPLQRTSDAGHYDSGFERSVIIDALSTDKGELSKLIAVARAVPESIVNRIGPAPKAGRRRWLALAEQMKRPLVAKEVEEAVMEEAFASLDSDARFVRVAALAAPQNRHASVSASWAGQGGRATAQISRKGTGVTLAIERDPSFGDYVASRLDELYAAFLAEDRSRTPCESERGNAANGKD
;
A
#
# COMPACT_ATOMS: atom_id res chain seq x y z
N ALA A 1 13.96 -37.16 6.02
CA ALA A 1 13.00 -36.25 5.36
C ALA A 1 11.58 -36.62 5.77
N ARG A 2 10.73 -35.65 6.13
CA ARG A 2 9.51 -35.89 6.93
C ARG A 2 8.30 -36.44 6.16
N ARG A 3 8.38 -36.62 4.82
CA ARG A 3 7.35 -37.27 3.97
C ARG A 3 7.99 -37.89 2.70
N PRO A 4 8.24 -39.21 2.64
CA PRO A 4 8.94 -39.84 1.51
C PRO A 4 8.12 -39.96 0.22
N HIS A 5 6.79 -39.83 0.30
CA HIS A 5 5.89 -39.92 -0.86
C HIS A 5 5.53 -38.56 -1.49
N TYR A 6 6.08 -37.45 -1.00
CA TYR A 6 5.76 -36.12 -1.50
C TYR A 6 6.95 -35.56 -2.29
N HIS A 7 6.80 -35.47 -3.61
CA HIS A 7 7.77 -34.85 -4.51
C HIS A 7 7.25 -33.49 -4.96
N VAL A 8 7.99 -32.43 -4.63
CA VAL A 8 7.70 -31.09 -5.15
C VAL A 8 8.33 -30.97 -6.53
N HIS A 9 7.50 -30.91 -7.56
CA HIS A 9 7.95 -30.58 -8.91
C HIS A 9 7.92 -29.06 -9.09
N PHE A 10 9.09 -28.43 -9.16
CA PHE A 10 9.20 -27.03 -9.56
C PHE A 10 9.09 -26.94 -11.09
N THR A 11 7.92 -26.55 -11.57
CA THR A 11 7.77 -26.14 -12.97
C THR A 11 8.34 -24.74 -13.13
N PRO A 12 9.23 -24.48 -14.11
CA PRO A 12 9.65 -23.13 -14.45
C PRO A 12 8.42 -22.22 -14.64
N THR A 13 8.52 -20.92 -14.36
CA THR A 13 7.39 -19.97 -14.51
C THR A 13 6.74 -20.04 -15.89
N SER A 14 7.55 -20.32 -16.93
CA SER A 14 7.07 -20.53 -18.30
C SER A 14 6.22 -21.79 -18.49
N ALA A 15 6.28 -22.77 -17.58
CA ALA A 15 5.53 -24.03 -17.59
C ALA A 15 4.26 -24.01 -16.71
N SER A 16 3.78 -22.82 -16.34
CA SER A 16 2.55 -22.66 -15.58
C SER A 16 1.29 -23.07 -16.38
N TRP A 17 0.23 -23.43 -15.66
CA TRP A 17 -1.11 -23.61 -16.26
C TRP A 17 -1.61 -22.31 -16.92
N ILE A 18 -1.28 -21.13 -16.38
CA ILE A 18 -1.71 -19.86 -16.97
C ILE A 18 -1.17 -19.68 -18.40
N ASN A 19 0.05 -20.14 -18.69
CA ASN A 19 0.59 -20.12 -20.05
C ASN A 19 -0.19 -21.02 -21.03
N GLN A 20 -0.86 -22.07 -20.56
CA GLN A 20 -1.72 -22.91 -21.39
C GLN A 20 -3.05 -22.21 -21.70
N VAL A 21 -3.59 -21.49 -20.71
CA VAL A 21 -4.79 -20.65 -20.88
C VAL A 21 -4.53 -19.53 -21.87
N GLU A 22 -3.39 -18.83 -21.75
CA GLU A 22 -2.97 -17.78 -22.69
C GLU A 22 -2.82 -18.30 -24.12
N ARG A 23 -2.18 -19.48 -24.30
CA ARG A 23 -2.07 -20.13 -25.61
C ARG A 23 -3.42 -20.49 -26.20
N TRP A 24 -4.37 -20.95 -25.38
CA TRP A 24 -5.71 -21.26 -25.85
C TRP A 24 -6.45 -20.00 -26.34
N PHE A 25 -6.37 -18.88 -25.60
CA PHE A 25 -6.93 -17.61 -26.05
C PHE A 25 -6.25 -17.08 -27.33
N GLY A 26 -4.94 -17.30 -27.49
CA GLY A 26 -4.23 -17.03 -28.73
C GLY A 26 -4.80 -17.81 -29.92
N LEU A 27 -5.07 -19.10 -29.74
CA LEU A 27 -5.68 -19.94 -30.79
C LEU A 27 -7.11 -19.52 -31.13
N LEU A 28 -7.94 -19.20 -30.13
CA LEU A 28 -9.28 -18.65 -30.34
C LEU A 28 -9.20 -17.36 -31.18
N THR A 29 -8.27 -16.47 -30.83
CA THR A 29 -8.09 -15.19 -31.52
C THR A 29 -7.66 -15.39 -32.97
N GLU A 30 -6.67 -16.24 -33.22
CA GLU A 30 -6.15 -16.46 -34.58
C GLU A 30 -7.12 -17.23 -35.48
N ARG A 31 -7.84 -18.21 -34.92
CA ARG A 31 -8.63 -19.16 -35.72
C ARG A 31 -10.09 -18.77 -35.86
N ALA A 32 -10.70 -18.20 -34.83
CA ALA A 32 -12.12 -17.83 -34.85
C ALA A 32 -12.32 -16.32 -35.04
N ILE A 33 -11.52 -15.49 -34.38
CA ILE A 33 -11.77 -14.04 -34.35
C ILE A 33 -11.15 -13.33 -35.56
N ARG A 34 -9.84 -13.49 -35.81
CA ARG A 34 -9.12 -12.77 -36.87
C ARG A 34 -9.36 -13.28 -38.28
N ARG A 35 -9.79 -14.54 -38.43
CA ARG A 35 -10.09 -15.17 -39.73
C ARG A 35 -11.57 -15.12 -40.11
N GLY A 36 -12.44 -14.77 -39.16
CA GLY A 36 -13.87 -14.60 -39.42
C GLY A 36 -14.19 -13.16 -39.84
N VAL A 37 -15.14 -13.02 -40.77
CA VAL A 37 -15.78 -11.73 -41.05
C VAL A 37 -17.11 -11.76 -40.31
N HIS A 38 -17.19 -11.00 -39.22
CA HIS A 38 -18.35 -10.98 -38.34
C HIS A 38 -19.18 -9.72 -38.62
N CYS A 39 -20.39 -9.90 -39.15
CA CYS A 39 -21.28 -8.78 -39.50
C CYS A 39 -22.20 -8.37 -38.33
N SER A 40 -22.18 -9.13 -37.23
CA SER A 40 -22.92 -8.81 -36.00
C SER A 40 -22.27 -9.41 -34.75
N VAL A 41 -22.61 -8.88 -33.58
CA VAL A 41 -22.15 -9.41 -32.28
C VAL A 41 -22.69 -10.82 -32.02
N GLY A 42 -23.94 -11.10 -32.43
CA GLY A 42 -24.54 -12.43 -32.25
C GLY A 42 -23.87 -13.51 -33.10
N GLU A 43 -23.36 -13.14 -34.28
CA GLU A 43 -22.55 -14.02 -35.12
C GLU A 43 -21.20 -14.34 -34.47
N LEU A 44 -20.52 -13.31 -33.95
CA LEU A 44 -19.27 -13.50 -33.20
C LEU A 44 -19.46 -14.40 -31.97
N GLU A 45 -20.53 -14.21 -31.20
CA GLU A 45 -20.81 -15.03 -30.02
C GLU A 45 -21.06 -16.49 -30.40
N ARG A 46 -21.84 -16.72 -31.46
CA ARG A 46 -22.11 -18.08 -31.98
C ARG A 46 -20.82 -18.76 -32.43
N ASP A 47 -19.94 -18.04 -33.12
CA ASP A 47 -18.69 -18.60 -33.63
C ASP A 47 -17.69 -18.92 -32.51
N ILE A 48 -17.63 -18.09 -31.46
CA ILE A 48 -16.85 -18.38 -30.24
C ILE A 48 -17.39 -19.63 -29.55
N ARG A 49 -18.72 -19.75 -29.38
CA ARG A 49 -19.35 -20.93 -28.77
C ARG A 49 -19.09 -22.20 -29.58
N ALA A 50 -19.23 -22.13 -30.90
CA ALA A 50 -18.93 -23.24 -31.81
C ALA A 50 -17.45 -23.66 -31.73
N PHE A 51 -16.52 -22.69 -31.63
CA PHE A 51 -15.10 -22.98 -31.45
C PHE A 51 -14.82 -23.70 -30.13
N ILE A 52 -15.46 -23.27 -29.04
CA ILE A 52 -15.33 -23.91 -27.72
C ILE A 52 -15.85 -25.34 -27.77
N GLU A 53 -17.05 -25.55 -28.32
CA GLU A 53 -17.65 -26.89 -28.44
C GLU A 53 -16.79 -27.83 -29.29
N ALA A 54 -16.31 -27.36 -30.45
CA ALA A 54 -15.43 -28.14 -31.31
C ALA A 54 -14.09 -28.48 -30.64
N THR A 55 -13.53 -27.53 -29.87
CA THR A 55 -12.27 -27.75 -29.12
C THR A 55 -12.45 -28.73 -27.96
N ASN A 56 -13.61 -28.70 -27.30
CA ASN A 56 -13.93 -29.62 -26.20
C ASN A 56 -14.30 -31.02 -26.68
N ALA A 57 -14.81 -31.17 -27.92
CA ALA A 57 -15.15 -32.47 -28.50
C ALA A 57 -13.92 -33.34 -28.81
N ASP A 58 -12.79 -32.73 -29.19
CA ASP A 58 -11.49 -33.40 -29.40
C ASP A 58 -10.34 -32.58 -28.77
N PRO A 59 -10.19 -32.62 -27.43
CA PRO A 59 -9.20 -31.81 -26.74
C PRO A 59 -7.80 -32.33 -27.02
N LYS A 60 -7.02 -31.59 -27.82
CA LYS A 60 -5.63 -31.93 -28.12
C LYS A 60 -4.72 -31.40 -27.00
N PRO A 61 -3.97 -32.25 -26.29
CA PRO A 61 -3.02 -31.79 -25.28
C PRO A 61 -1.97 -30.87 -25.90
N PHE A 62 -1.69 -29.75 -25.26
CA PHE A 62 -0.58 -28.89 -25.65
C PHE A 62 0.75 -29.61 -25.40
N ARG A 63 1.38 -30.08 -26.48
CA ARG A 63 2.66 -30.77 -26.39
C ARG A 63 3.77 -29.77 -26.11
N TRP A 64 4.41 -29.94 -24.96
CA TRP A 64 5.64 -29.23 -24.62
C TRP A 64 6.77 -29.71 -25.53
N VAL A 65 7.11 -28.91 -26.54
CA VAL A 65 8.18 -29.25 -27.50
C VAL A 65 9.57 -28.96 -26.93
N LYS A 66 9.68 -28.03 -25.97
CA LYS A 66 10.94 -27.70 -25.30
C LYS A 66 11.05 -28.49 -24.00
N SER A 67 12.17 -29.21 -23.82
CA SER A 67 12.49 -29.85 -22.54
C SER A 67 12.72 -28.80 -21.44
N ALA A 68 12.55 -29.19 -20.18
CA ALA A 68 12.85 -28.34 -19.04
C ALA A 68 14.28 -27.78 -19.11
N ASP A 69 15.25 -28.62 -19.50
CA ASP A 69 16.65 -28.22 -19.68
C ASP A 69 16.82 -27.17 -20.78
N ALA A 70 16.08 -27.28 -21.90
CA ALA A 70 16.12 -26.29 -22.97
C ALA A 70 15.54 -24.93 -22.53
N ILE A 71 14.52 -24.95 -21.66
CA ILE A 71 13.91 -23.76 -21.06
C ILE A 71 14.91 -23.11 -20.09
N LEU A 72 15.49 -23.88 -19.18
CA LEU A 72 16.48 -23.40 -18.21
C LEU A 72 17.74 -22.88 -18.90
N ALA A 73 18.21 -23.55 -19.96
CA ALA A 73 19.31 -23.08 -20.78
C ALA A 73 18.96 -21.77 -21.51
N SER A 74 17.71 -21.59 -21.93
CA SER A 74 17.25 -20.33 -22.54
C SER A 74 17.23 -19.17 -21.53
N VAL A 75 16.76 -19.43 -20.31
CA VAL A 75 16.78 -18.46 -19.21
C VAL A 75 18.22 -18.11 -18.85
N LYS A 76 19.08 -19.12 -18.70
CA LYS A 76 20.51 -18.93 -18.44
C LYS A 76 21.18 -18.09 -19.52
N ARG A 77 20.96 -18.38 -20.81
CA ARG A 77 21.48 -17.58 -21.93
C ARG A 77 20.93 -16.15 -21.95
N PHE A 78 19.69 -15.94 -21.53
CA PHE A 78 19.13 -14.60 -21.39
C PHE A 78 19.81 -13.82 -20.26
N CYS A 79 19.93 -14.43 -19.07
CA CYS A 79 20.61 -13.81 -17.93
C CYS A 79 22.09 -13.54 -18.24
N LEU A 80 22.80 -14.47 -18.89
CA LEU A 80 24.21 -14.27 -19.27
C LEU A 80 24.37 -13.16 -20.31
N ARG A 81 23.53 -13.11 -21.35
CA ARG A 81 23.56 -11.99 -22.31
C ARG A 81 23.22 -10.65 -21.67
N ALA A 82 22.32 -10.63 -20.69
CA ALA A 82 22.04 -9.43 -19.93
C ALA A 82 23.28 -9.02 -19.11
N LEU A 83 23.94 -9.96 -18.44
CA LEU A 83 25.14 -9.68 -17.64
C LEU A 83 26.38 -9.30 -18.49
N GLU A 84 26.46 -9.78 -19.74
CA GLU A 84 27.52 -9.44 -20.69
C GLU A 84 27.30 -8.08 -21.38
N ALA A 85 26.08 -7.53 -21.30
CA ALA A 85 25.75 -6.20 -21.79
C ALA A 85 25.89 -5.17 -20.66
N GLU A 86 27.09 -4.58 -20.51
CA GLU A 86 27.43 -3.19 -20.12
C GLU A 86 28.88 -3.12 -19.57
N PRO A 87 29.71 -2.06 -19.85
CA PRO A 87 29.64 -1.07 -20.94
C PRO A 87 30.98 -0.83 -21.69
N GLU A 88 30.91 -0.52 -22.98
CA GLU A 88 31.78 0.51 -23.58
C GLU A 88 30.93 1.69 -24.05
N THR A 89 31.26 2.84 -23.50
CA THR A 89 30.64 4.14 -23.73
C THR A 89 30.65 4.52 -25.22
N THR A 90 29.49 4.52 -25.85
CA THR A 90 29.28 5.25 -27.10
C THR A 90 28.40 6.47 -26.81
N PRO A 91 28.90 7.71 -26.96
CA PRO A 91 28.09 8.90 -26.75
C PRO A 91 27.18 9.11 -27.97
N LEU A 92 26.03 8.45 -27.96
CA LEU A 92 24.97 8.71 -28.95
C LEU A 92 23.77 9.34 -28.26
N GLN A 93 23.72 10.65 -28.44
CA GLN A 93 22.56 11.53 -28.51
C GLN A 93 21.49 11.38 -27.43
N ARG A 94 21.43 12.42 -26.60
CA ARG A 94 20.27 12.86 -25.83
C ARG A 94 18.98 12.61 -26.63
N THR A 95 18.30 11.51 -26.35
CA THR A 95 16.84 11.51 -26.38
C THR A 95 16.42 11.78 -24.94
N SER A 96 15.98 13.01 -24.74
CA SER A 96 15.33 13.45 -23.52
C SER A 96 14.02 12.69 -23.39
N ASP A 97 14.02 11.54 -22.73
CA ASP A 97 12.87 11.16 -21.93
C ASP A 97 13.26 10.24 -20.78
N ALA A 98 12.71 10.55 -19.61
CA ALA A 98 13.16 10.08 -18.31
C ALA A 98 13.18 8.54 -18.17
N GLY A 99 14.33 7.98 -17.79
CA GLY A 99 14.37 6.62 -17.23
C GLY A 99 15.68 5.85 -17.38
N HIS A 100 16.81 6.44 -17.03
CA HIS A 100 18.02 5.65 -16.75
C HIS A 100 17.86 5.00 -15.36
N TYR A 101 18.03 3.69 -15.26
CA TYR A 101 18.12 2.99 -13.99
C TYR A 101 19.58 2.72 -13.69
N ASP A 102 19.96 2.93 -12.43
CA ASP A 102 21.32 2.83 -11.87
C ASP A 102 21.99 1.45 -12.02
N SER A 103 21.32 0.48 -12.63
CA SER A 103 21.78 -0.90 -12.79
C SER A 103 22.11 -1.29 -14.24
N GLY A 104 22.21 -0.34 -15.17
CA GLY A 104 22.64 -0.59 -16.57
C GLY A 104 21.63 -1.29 -17.48
N PHE A 105 20.45 -1.67 -16.98
CA PHE A 105 19.44 -2.38 -17.77
C PHE A 105 18.33 -1.47 -18.30
N GLU A 106 17.95 -1.68 -19.56
CA GLU A 106 16.80 -1.01 -20.17
C GLU A 106 15.48 -1.44 -19.50
N ARG A 107 14.52 -0.52 -19.39
CA ARG A 107 13.22 -0.78 -18.74
C ARG A 107 12.48 -1.96 -19.36
N SER A 108 12.51 -2.08 -20.70
CA SER A 108 11.88 -3.15 -21.47
C SER A 108 12.42 -4.52 -21.08
N VAL A 109 13.74 -4.65 -20.95
CA VAL A 109 14.42 -5.88 -20.51
C VAL A 109 13.95 -6.32 -19.14
N ILE A 110 13.78 -5.37 -18.20
CA ILE A 110 13.32 -5.67 -16.84
C ILE A 110 11.83 -6.11 -16.85
N ILE A 111 10.99 -5.46 -17.67
CA ILE A 111 9.58 -5.82 -17.86
C ILE A 111 9.47 -7.27 -18.35
N ASP A 112 10.24 -7.62 -19.39
CA ASP A 112 10.24 -8.95 -19.98
C ASP A 112 10.78 -10.00 -19.01
N ALA A 113 11.89 -9.72 -18.33
CA ALA A 113 12.51 -10.63 -17.37
C ALA A 113 11.59 -10.95 -16.18
N LEU A 114 10.87 -9.95 -15.68
CA LEU A 114 9.93 -10.10 -14.58
C LEU A 114 8.54 -10.55 -15.04
N SER A 115 8.32 -10.65 -16.36
CA SER A 115 7.01 -10.96 -16.97
C SER A 115 5.90 -10.07 -16.38
N THR A 116 6.18 -8.77 -16.29
CA THR A 116 5.29 -7.77 -15.68
C THR A 116 4.90 -6.72 -16.71
N ASP A 117 4.13 -5.70 -16.31
CA ASP A 117 3.80 -4.56 -17.17
C ASP A 117 4.54 -3.28 -16.75
N LYS A 118 4.53 -2.25 -17.62
CA LYS A 118 5.19 -0.96 -17.35
C LYS A 118 4.72 -0.32 -16.04
N GLY A 119 3.42 -0.39 -15.75
CA GLY A 119 2.82 0.18 -14.54
C GLY A 119 3.21 -0.60 -13.29
N GLU A 120 3.26 -1.92 -13.35
CA GLU A 120 3.69 -2.77 -12.24
C GLU A 120 5.19 -2.64 -11.97
N LEU A 121 6.05 -2.62 -13.00
CA LEU A 121 7.47 -2.35 -12.82
C LEU A 121 7.71 -0.99 -12.14
N SER A 122 6.95 0.04 -12.55
CA SER A 122 7.04 1.37 -11.94
C SER A 122 6.73 1.36 -10.44
N LYS A 123 5.73 0.56 -10.04
CA LYS A 123 5.34 0.38 -8.63
C LYS A 123 6.41 -0.37 -7.84
N LEU A 124 6.98 -1.44 -8.39
CA LEU A 124 8.05 -2.20 -7.76
C LEU A 124 9.31 -1.33 -7.53
N ILE A 125 9.67 -0.53 -8.52
CA ILE A 125 10.80 0.40 -8.43
C ILE A 125 10.54 1.48 -7.39
N ALA A 126 9.31 1.99 -7.29
CA ALA A 126 8.96 2.96 -6.26
C ALA A 126 9.19 2.40 -4.84
N VAL A 127 8.85 1.12 -4.61
CA VAL A 127 9.14 0.46 -3.33
C VAL A 127 10.65 0.29 -3.13
N ALA A 128 11.36 -0.23 -4.12
CA ALA A 128 12.80 -0.48 -4.03
C ALA A 128 13.63 0.78 -3.76
N ARG A 129 13.20 1.94 -4.30
CA ARG A 129 13.87 3.23 -4.05
C ARG A 129 13.52 3.85 -2.71
N ALA A 130 12.31 3.62 -2.21
CA ALA A 130 11.82 4.26 -1.00
C ALA A 130 12.20 3.49 0.28
N VAL A 131 12.38 2.17 0.18
CA VAL A 131 12.70 1.31 1.33
C VAL A 131 14.17 0.87 1.23
N PRO A 132 15.05 1.29 2.17
CA PRO A 132 16.44 0.86 2.20
C PRO A 132 16.61 -0.66 2.17
N GLU A 133 17.63 -1.15 1.47
CA GLU A 133 17.93 -2.59 1.36
C GLU A 133 18.18 -3.24 2.73
N SER A 134 18.74 -2.49 3.69
CA SER A 134 18.93 -2.95 5.07
C SER A 134 17.61 -3.38 5.72
N ILE A 135 16.53 -2.63 5.49
CA ILE A 135 15.19 -2.93 5.99
C ILE A 135 14.56 -4.08 5.21
N VAL A 136 14.65 -4.06 3.87
CA VAL A 136 14.10 -5.14 3.02
C VAL A 136 14.71 -6.49 3.38
N ASN A 137 16.03 -6.54 3.53
CA ASN A 137 16.76 -7.76 3.88
C ASN A 137 16.43 -8.24 5.30
N ARG A 138 16.18 -7.33 6.25
CA ARG A 138 15.80 -7.70 7.61
C ARG A 138 14.36 -8.20 7.69
N ILE A 139 13.43 -7.65 6.90
CA ILE A 139 12.06 -8.17 6.80
C ILE A 139 12.06 -9.54 6.11
N GLY A 140 12.79 -9.67 5.00
CA GLY A 140 12.81 -10.89 4.19
C GLY A 140 11.52 -11.09 3.37
N PRO A 141 11.33 -12.28 2.76
CA PRO A 141 10.18 -12.55 1.90
C PRO A 141 8.88 -12.58 2.72
N ALA A 142 8.03 -11.56 2.56
CA ALA A 142 6.75 -11.40 3.24
C ALA A 142 5.56 -11.57 2.28
N PRO A 143 5.19 -12.81 1.91
CA PRO A 143 4.18 -13.08 0.88
C PRO A 143 2.77 -12.61 1.27
N LYS A 144 2.42 -12.57 2.55
CA LYS A 144 1.07 -12.14 3.01
C LYS A 144 0.92 -10.62 3.07
N ALA A 145 2.02 -9.87 2.96
CA ALA A 145 1.97 -8.41 2.88
C ALA A 145 1.22 -7.95 1.62
N GLY A 146 1.52 -8.59 0.48
CA GLY A 146 1.00 -8.20 -0.82
C GLY A 146 1.45 -6.80 -1.26
N ARG A 147 1.32 -6.55 -2.56
CA ARG A 147 1.86 -5.34 -3.22
C ARG A 147 1.35 -4.02 -2.63
N ARG A 148 0.05 -3.95 -2.29
CA ARG A 148 -0.60 -2.73 -1.80
C ARG A 148 0.01 -2.24 -0.48
N ARG A 149 0.34 -3.16 0.44
CA ARG A 149 0.92 -2.79 1.73
C ARG A 149 2.38 -2.34 1.60
N TRP A 150 3.15 -2.96 0.70
CA TRP A 150 4.50 -2.50 0.36
C TRP A 150 4.52 -1.09 -0.23
N LEU A 151 3.57 -0.77 -1.10
CA LEU A 151 3.42 0.60 -1.64
C LEU A 151 3.04 1.61 -0.54
N ALA A 152 2.16 1.24 0.38
CA ALA A 152 1.81 2.08 1.51
C ALA A 152 3.00 2.34 2.43
N LEU A 153 3.81 1.30 2.71
CA LEU A 153 5.06 1.43 3.46
C LEU A 153 6.03 2.37 2.74
N ALA A 154 6.26 2.17 1.44
CA ALA A 154 7.13 3.02 0.63
C ALA A 154 6.74 4.50 0.68
N GLU A 155 5.44 4.81 0.71
CA GLU A 155 4.97 6.20 0.87
C GLU A 155 5.34 6.78 2.24
N GLN A 156 5.24 6.00 3.31
CA GLN A 156 5.57 6.45 4.67
C GLN A 156 7.09 6.59 4.88
N MET A 157 7.89 5.72 4.26
CA MET A 157 9.36 5.75 4.33
C MET A 157 9.97 7.01 3.72
N LYS A 158 9.23 7.77 2.90
CA LYS A 158 9.66 9.10 2.42
C LYS A 158 9.81 10.12 3.57
N ARG A 159 9.24 9.86 4.75
CA ARG A 159 9.30 10.74 5.91
C ARG A 159 10.54 10.37 6.76
N PRO A 160 11.54 11.26 6.92
CA PRO A 160 12.81 10.92 7.57
C PRO A 160 12.67 10.40 9.00
N LEU A 161 11.72 10.96 9.78
CA LEU A 161 11.45 10.52 11.14
C LEU A 161 10.90 9.09 11.20
N VAL A 162 10.02 8.73 10.26
CA VAL A 162 9.46 7.37 10.15
C VAL A 162 10.55 6.39 9.72
N ALA A 163 11.37 6.78 8.74
CA ALA A 163 12.47 5.95 8.28
C ALA A 163 13.44 5.62 9.43
N LYS A 164 13.84 6.62 10.23
CA LYS A 164 14.70 6.44 11.39
C LYS A 164 14.08 5.52 12.45
N GLU A 165 12.81 5.71 12.79
CA GLU A 165 12.09 4.87 13.77
C GLU A 165 12.01 3.41 13.31
N VAL A 166 11.76 3.19 12.00
CA VAL A 166 11.79 1.85 11.41
C VAL A 166 13.19 1.25 11.43
N GLU A 167 14.22 2.02 11.07
CA GLU A 167 15.63 1.56 11.09
C GLU A 167 16.07 1.13 12.49
N GLU A 168 15.72 1.88 13.52
CA GLU A 168 16.02 1.51 14.92
C GLU A 168 15.30 0.21 15.32
N ALA A 169 14.01 0.10 14.98
CA ALA A 169 13.20 -1.06 15.36
C ALA A 169 13.64 -2.37 14.67
N VAL A 170 14.12 -2.31 13.42
CA VAL A 170 14.59 -3.53 12.72
C VAL A 170 15.92 -4.06 13.26
N MET A 171 16.64 -3.26 14.06
CA MET A 171 17.89 -3.66 14.71
C MET A 171 17.68 -4.33 16.06
N GLU A 172 16.47 -4.29 16.61
CA GLU A 172 16.14 -4.97 17.86
C GLU A 172 16.18 -6.49 17.71
N GLU A 173 16.69 -7.19 18.72
CA GLU A 173 16.77 -8.65 18.71
C GLU A 173 15.38 -9.32 18.72
N ALA A 174 14.40 -8.66 19.35
CA ALA A 174 13.00 -9.05 19.31
C ALA A 174 12.37 -8.94 17.90
N PHE A 175 12.99 -8.21 16.97
CA PHE A 175 12.56 -8.15 15.58
C PHE A 175 13.02 -9.39 14.81
N ALA A 176 14.26 -9.83 15.04
CA ALA A 176 14.85 -10.97 14.35
C ALA A 176 14.19 -12.32 14.71
N SER A 177 13.59 -12.42 15.89
CA SER A 177 12.89 -13.63 16.35
C SER A 177 11.52 -13.86 15.67
N LEU A 178 10.99 -12.87 14.96
CA LEU A 178 9.71 -12.96 14.27
C LEU A 178 9.84 -13.60 12.88
N ASP A 179 8.76 -14.22 12.38
CA ASP A 179 8.68 -14.63 10.98
C ASP A 179 8.61 -13.41 10.04
N SER A 180 8.86 -13.60 8.74
CA SER A 180 8.97 -12.50 7.78
C SER A 180 7.66 -11.72 7.58
N ASP A 181 6.50 -12.38 7.64
CA ASP A 181 5.20 -11.69 7.56
C ASP A 181 4.95 -10.87 8.84
N ALA A 182 5.29 -11.41 10.01
CA ALA A 182 5.20 -10.70 11.29
C ALA A 182 6.16 -9.50 11.36
N ARG A 183 7.39 -9.66 10.85
CA ARG A 183 8.35 -8.55 10.68
C ARG A 183 7.79 -7.44 9.82
N PHE A 184 7.18 -7.78 8.68
CA PHE A 184 6.51 -6.79 7.83
C PHE A 184 5.37 -6.09 8.56
N VAL A 185 4.52 -6.83 9.28
CA VAL A 185 3.41 -6.25 10.06
C VAL A 185 3.92 -5.24 11.08
N ARG A 186 5.01 -5.57 11.80
CA ARG A 186 5.62 -4.68 12.79
C ARG A 186 6.15 -3.39 12.16
N VAL A 187 6.91 -3.50 11.05
CA VAL A 187 7.40 -2.33 10.31
C VAL A 187 6.25 -1.48 9.78
N ALA A 188 5.23 -2.11 9.20
CA ALA A 188 4.07 -1.39 8.68
C ALA A 188 3.27 -0.67 9.78
N ALA A 189 3.22 -1.22 10.99
CA ALA A 189 2.56 -0.59 12.14
C ALA A 189 3.34 0.63 12.65
N LEU A 190 4.68 0.55 12.72
CA LEU A 190 5.54 1.68 13.08
C LEU A 190 5.46 2.80 12.04
N ALA A 191 5.43 2.43 10.76
CA ALA A 191 5.34 3.37 9.66
C ALA A 191 3.93 3.96 9.47
N ALA A 192 2.90 3.34 10.04
CA ALA A 192 1.54 3.84 9.93
C ALA A 192 1.45 5.26 10.52
N PRO A 193 0.67 6.17 9.91
CA PRO A 193 0.49 7.50 10.45
C PRO A 193 -0.05 7.39 11.88
N GLN A 194 0.80 7.71 12.87
CA GLN A 194 0.41 7.78 14.26
C GLN A 194 -0.65 8.88 14.37
N ASN A 195 -1.91 8.48 14.54
CA ASN A 195 -2.97 9.39 14.91
C ASN A 195 -2.77 9.78 16.38
N ARG A 196 -1.76 10.63 16.65
CA ARG A 196 -1.49 11.19 17.99
C ARG A 196 -2.63 12.09 18.49
N HIS A 197 -3.67 12.31 17.68
CA HIS A 197 -4.96 12.80 18.13
C HIS A 197 -5.88 11.65 18.54
N ALA A 198 -5.42 10.77 19.43
CA ALA A 198 -6.37 10.13 20.34
C ALA A 198 -6.87 11.25 21.26
N SER A 199 -7.97 11.89 20.87
CA SER A 199 -8.62 12.88 21.72
C SER A 199 -8.96 12.19 23.05
N VAL A 200 -8.44 12.72 24.16
CA VAL A 200 -8.89 12.30 25.49
C VAL A 200 -10.40 12.50 25.52
N SER A 201 -11.13 11.40 25.48
CA SER A 201 -12.58 11.37 25.45
C SER A 201 -13.05 11.06 26.86
N ALA A 202 -13.61 12.07 27.52
CA ALA A 202 -14.30 11.87 28.79
C ALA A 202 -15.75 11.49 28.48
N SER A 203 -16.23 10.40 29.05
CA SER A 203 -17.64 10.04 29.01
C SER A 203 -18.36 10.71 30.18
N TRP A 204 -19.45 11.41 29.87
CA TRP A 204 -20.35 12.00 30.84
C TRP A 204 -21.70 11.27 30.78
N ALA A 205 -22.25 10.95 31.94
CA ALA A 205 -23.59 10.42 32.08
C ALA A 205 -24.44 11.41 32.89
N GLY A 206 -25.58 11.80 32.35
CA GLY A 206 -26.56 12.61 33.05
C GLY A 206 -27.18 11.88 34.24
N GLN A 207 -27.81 12.63 35.13
CA GLN A 207 -28.50 12.08 36.29
C GLN A 207 -29.53 11.02 35.84
N GLY A 208 -29.36 9.78 36.27
CA GLY A 208 -30.21 8.65 35.87
C GLY A 208 -29.77 7.90 34.59
N GLY A 209 -28.60 8.21 34.02
CA GLY A 209 -27.94 7.40 32.97
C GLY A 209 -28.64 7.38 31.59
N ARG A 210 -29.71 8.16 31.41
CA ARG A 210 -30.49 8.23 30.16
C ARG A 210 -29.83 9.08 29.08
N ALA A 211 -29.02 10.07 29.46
CA ALA A 211 -28.23 10.88 28.54
C ALA A 211 -26.75 10.54 28.72
N THR A 212 -26.08 10.18 27.62
CA THR A 212 -24.63 9.95 27.57
C THR A 212 -24.01 10.89 26.57
N ALA A 213 -22.96 11.59 26.96
CA ALA A 213 -22.20 12.44 26.05
C ALA A 213 -20.71 12.07 26.10
N GLN A 214 -20.07 12.09 24.95
CA GLN A 214 -18.63 11.96 24.82
C GLN A 214 -18.03 13.33 24.56
N ILE A 215 -17.16 13.77 25.46
CA ILE A 215 -16.48 15.06 25.37
C ILE A 215 -15.06 14.80 24.92
N SER A 216 -14.71 15.26 23.73
CA SER A 216 -13.35 15.17 23.19
C SER A 216 -12.74 16.55 23.01
N ARG A 217 -11.43 16.67 23.25
CA ARG A 217 -10.68 17.91 23.06
C ARG A 217 -9.64 17.74 21.95
N LYS A 218 -9.59 18.70 21.02
CA LYS A 218 -8.60 18.74 19.93
C LYS A 218 -8.11 20.18 19.73
N GLY A 219 -6.87 20.46 20.16
CA GLY A 219 -6.34 21.82 20.13
C GLY A 219 -7.14 22.73 21.08
N THR A 220 -7.62 23.87 20.57
CA THR A 220 -8.55 24.78 21.28
C THR A 220 -10.02 24.36 21.14
N GLY A 221 -10.32 23.41 20.25
CA GLY A 221 -11.68 22.94 19.99
C GLY A 221 -12.14 21.89 21.01
N VAL A 222 -13.36 22.04 21.49
CA VAL A 222 -14.08 21.02 22.27
C VAL A 222 -15.20 20.47 21.40
N THR A 223 -15.30 19.15 21.30
CA THR A 223 -16.41 18.47 20.63
C THR A 223 -17.22 17.72 21.69
N LEU A 224 -18.52 18.01 21.72
CA LEU A 224 -19.50 17.32 22.54
C LEU A 224 -20.36 16.43 21.62
N ALA A 225 -20.19 15.12 21.70
CA ALA A 225 -21.02 14.15 20.99
C ALA A 225 -22.08 13.60 21.94
N ILE A 226 -23.36 13.92 21.69
CA ILE A 226 -24.48 13.39 22.48
C ILE A 226 -25.02 12.18 21.74
N GLU A 227 -24.89 11.00 22.37
CA GLU A 227 -25.37 9.74 21.81
C GLU A 227 -26.63 9.27 22.56
N ARG A 228 -27.54 8.61 21.84
CA ARG A 228 -28.81 8.01 22.32
C ARG A 228 -30.00 8.96 22.55
N ASP A 229 -29.81 10.27 22.64
CA ASP A 229 -30.91 11.23 22.77
C ASP A 229 -30.72 12.48 21.89
N PRO A 230 -31.21 12.45 20.63
CA PRO A 230 -31.15 13.59 19.73
C PRO A 230 -31.91 14.83 20.26
N SER A 231 -33.00 14.62 21.00
CA SER A 231 -33.82 15.71 21.52
C SER A 231 -33.10 16.53 22.60
N PHE A 232 -32.26 15.86 23.40
CA PHE A 232 -31.34 16.54 24.30
C PHE A 232 -30.25 17.31 23.54
N GLY A 233 -29.78 16.77 22.41
CA GLY A 233 -28.86 17.47 21.51
C GLY A 233 -29.42 18.79 20.99
N ASP A 234 -30.65 18.76 20.49
CA ASP A 234 -31.35 19.96 19.99
C ASP A 234 -31.58 20.98 21.11
N TYR A 235 -31.93 20.51 22.31
CA TYR A 235 -32.08 21.36 23.48
C TYR A 235 -30.76 22.06 23.88
N VAL A 236 -29.65 21.32 23.93
CA VAL A 236 -28.33 21.90 24.22
C VAL A 236 -27.94 22.92 23.15
N ALA A 237 -28.14 22.60 21.87
CA ALA A 237 -27.86 23.49 20.76
C ALA A 237 -28.66 24.81 20.87
N SER A 238 -29.94 24.74 21.26
CA SER A 238 -30.81 25.92 21.43
C SER A 238 -30.39 26.85 22.58
N ARG A 239 -29.56 26.38 23.52
CA ARG A 239 -29.13 27.14 24.71
C ARG A 239 -27.66 27.56 24.69
N LEU A 240 -26.96 27.35 23.59
CA LEU A 240 -25.53 27.67 23.52
C LEU A 240 -25.24 29.15 23.80
N ASP A 241 -26.09 30.05 23.33
CA ASP A 241 -25.92 31.49 23.57
C ASP A 241 -26.07 31.85 25.06
N GLU A 242 -27.05 31.28 25.74
CA GLU A 242 -27.27 31.46 27.18
C GLU A 242 -26.11 30.88 28.00
N LEU A 243 -25.64 29.69 27.64
CA LEU A 243 -24.51 29.03 28.30
C LEU A 243 -23.21 29.82 28.11
N TYR A 244 -23.00 30.39 26.92
CA TYR A 244 -21.85 31.24 26.65
C TYR A 244 -21.93 32.56 27.42
N ALA A 245 -23.12 33.17 27.51
CA ALA A 245 -23.32 34.38 28.31
C ALA A 245 -23.07 34.14 29.80
N ALA A 246 -23.54 33.01 30.35
CA ALA A 246 -23.29 32.61 31.73
C ALA A 246 -21.79 32.36 31.99
N PHE A 247 -21.10 31.68 31.07
CA PHE A 247 -19.65 31.48 31.13
C PHE A 247 -18.89 32.82 31.19
N LEU A 248 -19.23 33.78 30.34
CA LEU A 248 -18.62 35.12 30.36
C LEU A 248 -18.94 35.91 31.63
N ALA A 249 -20.07 35.65 32.30
CA ALA A 249 -20.42 36.27 33.57
C ALA A 249 -19.58 35.69 34.72
N GLU A 250 -19.38 34.38 34.74
CA GLU A 250 -18.51 33.70 35.72
C GLU A 250 -17.03 34.04 35.52
N ASP A 251 -16.53 34.12 34.29
CA ASP A 251 -15.14 34.47 34.02
C ASP A 251 -14.81 35.91 34.45
N ARG A 252 -15.77 36.83 34.28
CA ARG A 252 -15.65 38.21 34.80
C ARG A 252 -15.63 38.27 36.33
N SER A 253 -16.33 37.36 37.02
CA SER A 253 -16.27 37.26 38.48
C SER A 253 -14.95 36.69 39.03
N ARG A 254 -14.13 36.10 38.15
CA ARG A 254 -12.86 35.43 38.50
C ARG A 254 -11.63 36.33 38.37
N THR A 255 -11.79 37.57 37.90
CA THR A 255 -10.71 38.57 37.80
C THR A 255 -10.54 39.26 39.16
N PRO A 256 -9.40 39.12 39.88
CA PRO A 256 -9.22 39.77 41.17
C PRO A 256 -9.10 41.29 41.03
N CYS A 257 -9.71 41.95 42.01
CA CYS A 257 -9.66 43.37 42.32
C CYS A 257 -8.21 43.89 42.40
N GLU A 258 -7.75 44.68 41.43
CA GLU A 258 -6.68 45.67 41.64
C GLU A 258 -7.32 46.98 42.06
N SER A 259 -7.53 47.13 43.37
CA SER A 259 -7.79 48.42 43.99
C SER A 259 -6.63 48.75 44.93
N GLU A 260 -6.08 49.96 44.73
CA GLU A 260 -5.46 50.79 45.78
C GLU A 260 -4.07 50.39 46.29
N ARG A 261 -3.04 51.00 45.68
CA ARG A 261 -1.96 51.61 46.48
C ARG A 261 -1.76 53.06 46.06
N GLY A 262 -2.08 53.92 47.01
CA GLY A 262 -2.16 55.36 46.87
C GLY A 262 -0.83 56.05 46.63
N ASN A 263 -1.00 57.17 45.94
CA ASN A 263 -0.12 58.32 45.87
C ASN A 263 0.21 58.84 47.30
N ALA A 264 1.49 58.90 47.65
CA ALA A 264 1.98 59.73 48.75
C ALA A 264 3.44 60.14 48.48
N ALA A 265 3.58 61.42 48.08
CA ALA A 265 4.64 62.36 48.44
C ALA A 265 6.10 61.86 48.54
N ASN A 266 6.98 62.46 47.72
CA ASN A 266 7.93 63.42 48.29
C ASN A 266 8.53 64.34 47.21
N GLY A 267 8.57 65.64 47.52
CA GLY A 267 9.42 66.63 46.87
C GLY A 267 10.54 67.07 47.82
N LYS A 268 11.55 67.73 47.25
CA LYS A 268 12.74 68.34 47.89
C LYS A 268 13.76 67.30 48.38
N ASP A 269 15.07 67.41 48.13
CA ASP A 269 15.95 68.55 47.79
C ASP A 269 16.83 68.28 46.55
#